data_AF-A0A1I4FRY4-F1
#
_entry.id   AF-A0A1I4FRY4-F1
#
_cell.length_a   1.000
_cell.length_b   1.000
_cell.length_c   1.000
_cell.angle_alpha   90.00
_cell.angle_beta   90.00
_cell.angle_gamma   90.00
#
_symmetry.space_group_name_H-M   'P 1'
#
loop_
_entity.id
_entity.type
_entity.pdbx_description
1 polymer ?
#
loop_
_entity_poly.entity_id
_entity_poly.type
_entity_poly.pdbx_seq_one_letter_code
_entity_poly.pdbx_strand_id
1 'polypeptide(L)' 'MAKDPLDKDQTGKDKTEKPKRRQPSKGEEFEVKHLAETTDLSPNQARELLRRHGPDWRKIEEVAKNYKAES' A
#
# COMPACT_ATOMS: atom_id res chain seq x y z
N MET A 1 32.54 -35.68 18.83
CA MET A 1 31.89 -34.37 18.66
C MET A 1 31.95 -33.99 17.18
N ALA A 2 30.89 -34.24 16.43
CA ALA A 2 30.82 -33.91 15.01
C ALA A 2 29.64 -32.97 14.79
N LYS A 3 29.97 -31.76 14.34
CA LYS A 3 29.23 -30.80 13.50
C LYS A 3 27.71 -30.74 13.63
N ASP A 4 27.25 -29.63 14.20
CA ASP A 4 25.96 -29.01 13.88
C ASP A 4 26.18 -27.56 13.41
N PRO A 5 26.09 -27.27 12.10
CA PRO A 5 25.71 -25.97 11.60
C PRO A 5 24.35 -26.13 10.93
N LEU A 6 23.27 -25.77 11.63
CA LEU A 6 21.99 -25.57 10.97
C LEU A 6 21.75 -24.08 10.81
N ASP A 7 22.30 -23.54 9.72
CA ASP A 7 21.67 -22.47 8.98
C ASP A 7 20.20 -22.84 8.76
N LYS A 8 19.29 -22.07 9.32
CA LYS A 8 17.91 -22.06 8.88
C LYS A 8 17.52 -20.64 8.53
N ASP A 9 17.94 -20.27 7.34
CA ASP A 9 17.19 -19.40 6.44
C ASP A 9 15.68 -19.64 6.65
N GLN A 10 15.00 -18.62 7.17
CA GLN A 10 13.54 -18.54 7.10
C GLN A 10 13.18 -17.37 6.21
N THR A 11 13.42 -17.57 4.92
CA THR A 11 12.61 -17.02 3.84
C THR A 11 11.17 -17.54 3.96
N GLY A 12 10.38 -16.88 4.79
CA GLY A 12 8.93 -17.08 4.88
C GLY A 12 8.15 -16.21 3.90
N LYS A 13 8.53 -16.19 2.61
CA LYS A 13 7.72 -15.60 1.53
C LYS A 13 6.75 -16.66 0.99
N ASP A 14 5.69 -16.96 1.72
CA ASP A 14 4.44 -17.39 1.10
C ASP A 14 3.29 -17.20 2.08
N LYS A 15 2.46 -16.18 1.81
CA LYS A 15 1.02 -16.30 2.02
C LYS A 15 0.34 -15.68 0.83
N THR A 16 0.16 -16.50 -0.20
CA THR A 16 -0.86 -16.30 -1.24
C THR A 16 -2.25 -16.43 -0.61
N GLU A 17 -2.62 -15.54 0.31
CA GLU A 17 -4.02 -15.24 0.55
C GLU A 17 -4.45 -14.33 -0.60
N LYS A 18 -5.22 -14.87 -1.55
CA LYS A 18 -6.04 -14.05 -2.45
C LYS A 18 -6.63 -12.93 -1.59
N PRO A 19 -6.33 -11.64 -1.84
CA PRO A 19 -6.80 -10.61 -0.94
C PRO A 19 -8.31 -10.70 -0.96
N LYS A 20 -8.93 -11.08 0.18
CA LYS A 20 -10.34 -10.75 0.44
C LYS A 20 -10.41 -9.31 0.00
N ARG A 21 -11.15 -9.02 -1.08
CA ARG A 21 -11.35 -7.65 -1.55
C ARG A 21 -11.82 -6.89 -0.33
N ARG A 22 -10.91 -6.15 0.32
CA ARG A 22 -11.24 -5.32 1.46
C ARG A 22 -12.20 -4.34 0.85
N GLN A 23 -13.49 -4.57 1.11
CA GLN A 23 -14.49 -3.60 0.76
C GLN A 23 -14.02 -2.33 1.44
N PRO A 24 -13.91 -1.23 0.67
CA PRO A 24 -13.42 -0.01 1.24
C PRO A 24 -14.37 0.29 2.40
N SER A 25 -13.81 0.46 3.59
CA SER A 25 -14.63 0.88 4.72
C SER A 25 -15.22 2.25 4.36
N LYS A 26 -16.40 2.63 4.86
CA LYS A 26 -16.96 3.96 4.57
C LYS A 26 -15.95 5.11 4.81
N GLY A 27 -15.03 4.94 5.77
CA GLY A 27 -13.90 5.85 5.98
C GLY A 27 -12.90 5.85 4.82
N GLU A 28 -12.49 4.67 4.33
CA GLU A 28 -11.57 4.54 3.19
C GLU A 28 -12.13 5.20 1.93
N GLU A 29 -13.44 5.07 1.62
CA GLU A 29 -14.03 5.76 0.47
C GLU A 29 -14.00 7.28 0.60
N PHE A 30 -14.21 7.81 1.81
CA PHE A 30 -14.10 9.24 2.07
C PHE A 30 -12.66 9.72 1.86
N GLU A 31 -11.68 8.97 2.34
CA GLU A 31 -10.26 9.29 2.16
C GLU A 31 -9.84 9.20 0.69
N VAL A 32 -10.30 8.18 -0.04
CA VAL A 32 -10.06 8.04 -1.49
C VAL A 32 -10.59 9.25 -2.24
N LYS A 33 -11.84 9.64 -1.95
CA LYS A 33 -12.48 10.80 -2.58
C LYS A 33 -11.72 12.08 -2.26
N HIS A 34 -11.40 12.30 -0.98
CA HIS A 34 -10.66 13.48 -0.54
C HIS A 34 -9.30 13.58 -1.23
N LEU A 35 -8.58 12.46 -1.36
CA LEU A 35 -7.30 12.45 -2.04
C LEU A 35 -7.44 12.75 -3.54
N ALA A 36 -8.40 12.13 -4.22
CA ALA A 36 -8.65 12.39 -5.64
C ALA A 36 -9.15 13.82 -5.91
N GLU A 37 -9.75 14.50 -4.93
CA GLU A 37 -10.16 15.91 -5.04
C GLU A 37 -9.00 16.88 -4.76
N THR A 38 -8.10 16.52 -3.84
CA THR A 38 -6.96 17.36 -3.43
C THR A 38 -5.71 17.15 -4.27
N THR A 39 -5.63 16.03 -4.97
CA THR A 39 -4.53 15.65 -5.85
C THR A 39 -5.06 15.33 -7.24
N ASP A 40 -4.24 15.47 -8.28
CA ASP A 40 -4.60 15.11 -9.66
C ASP A 40 -4.65 13.56 -9.89
N LEU A 41 -4.89 12.76 -8.85
CA LEU A 41 -4.91 11.30 -8.91
C LEU A 41 -6.30 10.78 -9.26
N SER A 42 -6.35 9.69 -10.02
CA SER A 42 -7.59 8.93 -10.18
C SER A 42 -8.00 8.24 -8.87
N PRO A 43 -9.31 8.01 -8.64
CA PRO A 43 -9.79 7.29 -7.45
C PRO A 43 -9.13 5.91 -7.25
N ASN A 44 -8.76 5.24 -8.35
CA ASN A 44 -8.06 3.96 -8.32
C ASN A 44 -6.63 4.10 -7.79
N GLN A 45 -5.90 5.13 -8.24
CA GLN A 45 -4.55 5.43 -7.72
C GLN A 45 -4.60 5.83 -6.25
N ALA A 46 -5.55 6.70 -5.88
CA ALA A 46 -5.75 7.10 -4.50
C ALA A 46 -6.00 5.92 -3.56
N ARG A 47 -6.85 4.98 -4.00
CA ARG A 47 -7.11 3.75 -3.26
C ARG A 47 -5.89 2.84 -3.17
N GLU A 48 -5.07 2.78 -4.22
CA GLU A 48 -3.81 2.04 -4.17
C GLU A 48 -2.83 2.66 -3.17
N LEU A 49 -2.73 3.99 -3.11
CA LEU A 49 -1.87 4.69 -2.15
C LEU A 49 -2.34 4.45 -0.72
N LEU A 50 -3.63 4.57 -0.44
CA LEU A 50 -4.20 4.26 0.87
C LEU A 50 -4.00 2.78 1.25
N ARG A 51 -4.08 1.86 0.28
CA ARG A 51 -3.81 0.45 0.55
C ARG A 51 -2.32 0.15 0.81
N ARG A 52 -1.43 0.88 0.15
CA ARG A 52 0.04 0.67 0.24
C ARG A 52 0.64 1.36 1.46
N HIS A 53 0.16 2.54 1.80
CA HIS A 53 0.71 3.39 2.85
C HIS A 53 -0.20 3.52 4.08
N GLY A 54 -1.47 3.11 4.00
CA GLY A 54 -2.45 3.39 5.05
C GLY A 54 -2.90 4.86 5.02
N PRO A 55 -3.56 5.38 6.08
CA PRO A 55 -3.98 6.77 6.19
C PRO A 55 -2.81 7.74 6.49
N ASP A 56 -1.64 7.50 5.90
CA ASP A 56 -0.44 8.31 6.07
C ASP A 56 -0.41 9.46 5.04
N TRP A 57 -1.23 10.49 5.30
CA TRP A 57 -1.42 11.63 4.41
C TRP A 57 -0.12 12.29 3.93
N ARG A 58 0.87 12.43 4.82
CA ARG A 58 2.19 12.99 4.47
C ARG A 58 2.89 12.19 3.37
N LYS A 59 2.85 10.85 3.49
CA LYS A 59 3.48 9.93 2.53
C LYS A 59 2.72 9.96 1.21
N ILE A 60 1.40 9.97 1.28
CA ILE A 60 0.53 9.98 0.11
C ILE A 60 0.69 11.29 -0.67
N GLU A 61 0.77 12.43 0.00
CA GLU A 61 0.97 13.74 -0.64
C GLU A 61 2.33 13.84 -1.34
N GLU A 62 3.38 13.28 -0.75
CA GLU A 62 4.72 13.18 -1.37
C GLU A 62 4.68 12.31 -2.64
N VAL A 63 4.06 11.13 -2.57
CA VAL A 63 3.94 10.23 -3.72
C VAL A 63 3.03 10.82 -4.81
N ALA A 64 1.96 11.52 -4.42
CA ALA A 64 1.06 12.21 -5.35
C ALA A 64 1.77 13.35 -6.10
N LYS A 65 2.63 14.11 -5.41
CA LYS A 65 3.47 15.14 -6.05
C LYS A 65 4.43 14.55 -7.08
N ASN A 66 5.02 13.39 -6.79
CA ASN A 66 5.89 12.71 -7.75
C ASN A 66 5.13 12.16 -8.96
N TYR A 67 3.89 11.68 -8.78
CA TYR A 67 3.04 11.23 -9.90
C TYR A 67 2.79 12.33 -10.95
N LYS A 68 2.77 13.60 -10.53
CA LYS A 68 2.63 14.76 -11.42
C LYS A 68 3.89 15.04 -12.26
N ALA A 69 5.04 14.56 -11.84
CA ALA A 69 6.32 14.82 -12.50
C ALA A 69 6.67 13.79 -13.60
N GLU A 70 5.97 12.66 -13.65
CA GLU A 70 6.25 11.56 -14.59
C GLU A 70 5.22 11.46 -15.74
N SER A 71 4.33 12.44 -15.92
CA SER A 71 3.30 12.46 -16.98
C SER A 71 3.39 13.65 -17.91
#